data_AF-A0AAX3P700-F1
#
_entry.id   AF-A0AAX3P700-F1
#
_cell.length_a   1.000
_cell.length_b   1.000
_cell.length_c   1.000
_cell.angle_alpha   90.00
_cell.angle_beta   90.00
_cell.angle_gamma   90.00
#
_symmetry.space_group_name_H-M   'P 1'
#
loop_
_entity.id
_entity.type
_entity.pdbx_description
1 polymer ?
#
loop_
_entity_poly.entity_id
_entity_poly.type
_entity_poly.pdbx_seq_one_letter_code
_entity_poly.pdbx_strand_id
1 'polypeptide(L)'
;MTTPEQEIRTTEMVYGADNDALKFIFQVKTEALRQFQNKLITLRKEQKPGTNVCAIQSLLFACRTARADANSAFKQIESNERFIEEMRQLWENCPFSMPEETIK
;
A
#
# COMPACT_ATOMS: atom_id res chain seq x y z
N MET A 1 -2.28 -31.01 -10.03
CA MET A 1 -3.28 -30.14 -9.40
C MET A 1 -2.66 -29.58 -8.13
N THR A 2 -2.80 -28.28 -7.88
CA THR A 2 -2.38 -27.63 -6.63
C THR A 2 -3.36 -27.98 -5.52
N THR A 3 -2.86 -28.17 -4.29
CA THR A 3 -3.73 -28.39 -3.14
C THR A 3 -4.26 -27.06 -2.59
N PRO A 4 -5.41 -27.04 -1.90
CA PRO A 4 -5.95 -25.85 -1.22
C PRO A 4 -4.91 -25.10 -0.38
N GLU A 5 -4.10 -25.81 0.39
CA GLU A 5 -3.01 -25.22 1.19
C GLU A 5 -1.93 -24.54 0.35
N GLN A 6 -1.60 -25.10 -0.82
CA GLN A 6 -0.64 -24.49 -1.74
C GLN A 6 -1.20 -23.21 -2.35
N GLU A 7 -2.50 -23.14 -2.61
CA GLU A 7 -3.17 -21.95 -3.14
C GLU A 7 -3.24 -20.82 -2.09
N ILE A 8 -3.51 -21.14 -0.82
CA ILE A 8 -3.44 -20.18 0.29
C ILE A 8 -2.02 -19.62 0.42
N ARG A 9 -1.01 -20.50 0.52
CA ARG A 9 0.39 -20.07 0.67
C ARG A 9 0.85 -19.21 -0.50
N THR A 10 0.45 -19.56 -1.72
CA THR A 10 0.79 -18.78 -2.92
C THR A 10 0.11 -17.41 -2.88
N THR A 11 -1.17 -17.35 -2.47
CA THR A 11 -1.92 -16.10 -2.31
C THR A 11 -1.29 -15.20 -1.25
N GLU A 12 -0.99 -15.74 -0.07
CA GLU A 12 -0.31 -15.03 1.01
C GLU A 12 1.06 -14.49 0.59
N MET A 13 1.84 -15.28 -0.16
CA MET A 13 3.14 -14.83 -0.66
C MET A 13 3.01 -13.67 -1.64
N VAL A 14 2.07 -13.75 -2.59
CA VAL A 14 1.87 -12.70 -3.61
C VAL A 14 1.39 -11.40 -2.96
N TYR A 15 0.33 -11.46 -2.15
CA TYR A 15 -0.20 -10.29 -1.47
C TYR A 15 0.72 -9.77 -0.36
N GLY A 16 1.51 -10.65 0.27
CA GLY A 16 2.57 -10.27 1.20
C GLY A 16 3.65 -9.43 0.53
N ALA A 17 4.15 -9.87 -0.63
CA ALA A 17 5.12 -9.12 -1.42
C ALA A 17 4.56 -7.77 -1.92
N ASP A 18 3.29 -7.74 -2.35
CA ASP A 18 2.61 -6.51 -2.73
C ASP A 18 2.48 -5.54 -1.54
N ASN A 19 2.09 -6.06 -0.37
CA ASN A 19 2.01 -5.27 0.86
C ASN A 19 3.36 -4.67 1.27
N ASP A 20 4.46 -5.41 1.13
CA ASP A 20 5.80 -4.89 1.41
C ASP A 20 6.19 -3.76 0.43
N ALA A 21 5.88 -3.93 -0.86
CA ALA A 21 6.06 -2.88 -1.85
C ALA A 21 5.22 -1.64 -1.53
N LEU A 22 3.94 -1.82 -1.18
CA LEU A 22 3.03 -0.74 -0.81
C LEU A 22 3.46 -0.02 0.48
N LYS A 23 3.97 -0.75 1.48
CA LYS A 23 4.55 -0.16 2.71
C LYS A 23 5.76 0.70 2.38
N PHE A 24 6.63 0.24 1.49
CA PHE A 24 7.77 1.03 1.03
C PHE A 24 7.31 2.30 0.29
N ILE A 25 6.34 2.17 -0.64
CA ILE A 25 5.75 3.33 -1.33
C ILE A 25 5.16 4.33 -0.32
N PHE A 26 4.40 3.84 0.66
CA PHE A 26 3.81 4.66 1.71
C PHE A 26 4.89 5.47 2.48
N GLN A 27 5.98 4.81 2.88
CA GLN A 27 7.10 5.45 3.57
C GLN A 27 7.73 6.55 2.70
N VAL A 28 8.04 6.24 1.43
CA VAL A 28 8.65 7.19 0.49
C VAL A 28 7.75 8.41 0.26
N LYS A 29 6.44 8.20 0.06
CA LYS A 29 5.48 9.29 -0.17
C LYS A 29 5.28 10.16 1.07
N THR A 30 5.26 9.55 2.26
CA THR A 30 5.19 10.27 3.53
C THR A 30 6.42 11.14 3.75
N GLU A 31 7.61 10.62 3.47
CA GLU A 31 8.85 11.40 3.57
C GLU A 31 8.89 12.52 2.53
N ALA A 32 8.49 12.26 1.28
CA ALA A 32 8.39 13.29 0.24
C ALA A 32 7.44 14.43 0.67
N LEU A 33 6.27 14.09 1.23
CA LEU A 33 5.32 15.06 1.77
C LEU A 33 5.96 15.93 2.86
N ARG A 34 6.68 15.31 3.81
CA ARG A 34 7.40 16.03 4.87
C ARG A 34 8.41 17.03 4.28
N GLN A 35 9.19 16.61 3.28
CA GLN A 35 10.17 17.46 2.61
C GLN A 35 9.52 18.64 1.87
N PHE A 36 8.40 18.42 1.18
CA PHE A 36 7.66 19.50 0.50
C PHE A 36 7.08 20.51 1.49
N GLN A 37 6.51 20.03 2.60
CA GLN A 37 5.99 20.88 3.67
C GLN A 37 7.09 21.73 4.32
N ASN A 38 8.27 21.14 4.58
CA ASN A 38 9.43 21.87 5.08
C ASN A 38 9.86 22.99 4.12
N LYS A 39 9.92 22.69 2.81
CA LYS A 39 10.23 23.71 1.79
C LYS A 39 9.20 24.84 1.76
N LEU A 40 7.90 24.53 1.88
CA LEU A 40 6.84 25.54 1.98
C LEU A 40 7.02 26.45 3.21
N ILE A 41 7.39 25.88 4.36
CA ILE A 41 7.66 26.64 5.58
C ILE A 41 8.87 27.57 5.36
N THR A 42 9.95 27.08 4.76
CA THR A 42 11.12 27.90 4.44
C THR A 42 10.77 29.07 3.52
N LEU A 43 10.06 28.82 2.41
CA LEU A 43 9.64 29.87 1.49
C LEU A 43 8.73 30.91 2.14
N ARG A 44 7.86 30.49 3.08
CA ARG A 44 7.03 31.41 3.87
C ARG A 44 7.88 32.29 4.78
N LYS A 45 8.90 31.73 5.44
CA LYS A 45 9.82 32.47 6.32
C LYS A 45 10.64 33.50 5.57
N GLU A 46 11.00 33.24 4.31
CA GLU A 46 11.80 34.13 3.48
C GLU A 46 11.07 35.42 3.03
N GLN A 47 9.74 35.51 3.17
CA GLN A 47 8.93 36.71 2.89
C GLN A 47 9.18 37.39 1.52
N LYS A 48 9.49 36.61 0.46
CA LYS A 48 9.69 37.14 -0.91
C LYS A 48 8.39 37.06 -1.73
N PRO A 49 7.65 38.16 -1.95
CA PRO A 49 6.25 38.09 -2.37
C PRO A 49 6.05 37.77 -3.87
N GLY A 50 7.00 38.15 -4.73
CA GLY A 50 6.83 38.04 -6.19
C GLY A 50 7.39 36.77 -6.83
N THR A 51 8.55 36.29 -6.37
CA THR A 51 9.30 35.20 -7.03
C THR A 51 8.80 33.80 -6.64
N ASN A 52 8.15 33.68 -5.48
CA ASN A 52 7.87 32.37 -4.88
C ASN A 52 6.47 31.82 -5.18
N VAL A 53 5.57 32.58 -5.84
CA VAL A 53 4.17 32.16 -6.06
C VAL A 53 4.10 30.86 -6.87
N CYS A 54 4.84 30.79 -7.99
CA CYS A 54 4.88 29.57 -8.83
C CYS A 54 5.49 28.39 -8.05
N ALA A 55 6.57 28.62 -7.29
CA ALA A 55 7.20 27.57 -6.49
C ALA A 55 6.28 27.04 -5.37
N ILE A 56 5.54 27.93 -4.70
CA ILE A 56 4.55 27.58 -3.69
C ILE A 56 3.42 26.76 -4.29
N GLN A 57 2.88 27.17 -5.44
CA GLN A 57 1.83 26.41 -6.14
C GLN A 57 2.30 25.00 -6.51
N SER A 58 3.49 24.88 -7.11
CA SER A 58 4.09 23.59 -7.45
C SER A 58 4.30 22.71 -6.22
N LEU A 59 4.79 23.26 -5.11
CA LEU A 59 4.96 22.51 -3.85
C LEU A 59 3.62 22.08 -3.23
N LEU A 60 2.59 22.94 -3.27
CA LEU A 60 1.26 22.59 -2.78
C LEU A 60 0.65 21.45 -3.62
N PHE A 61 0.82 21.48 -4.94
CA PHE A 61 0.39 20.39 -5.81
C PHE A 61 1.15 19.08 -5.51
N ALA A 62 2.47 19.15 -5.34
CA ALA A 62 3.29 18.01 -4.96
C ALA A 62 2.87 17.41 -3.61
N CYS A 63 2.59 18.25 -2.60
CA CYS A 63 2.05 17.82 -1.30
C CYS A 63 0.71 17.07 -1.45
N ARG A 64 -0.22 17.59 -2.27
CA ARG A 64 -1.52 16.94 -2.48
C ARG A 64 -1.35 15.57 -3.14
N THR A 65 -0.49 15.50 -4.14
CA THR A 65 -0.20 14.25 -4.88
C THR A 65 0.44 13.22 -3.96
N ALA A 66 1.51 13.58 -3.25
CA ALA A 66 2.20 12.67 -2.33
C ALA A 66 1.27 12.13 -1.24
N ARG A 67 0.36 12.97 -0.71
CA ARG A 67 -0.66 12.54 0.26
C ARG A 67 -1.67 11.56 -0.36
N ALA A 68 -2.15 11.86 -1.56
CA ALA A 68 -3.09 10.98 -2.27
C ALA A 68 -2.47 9.60 -2.53
N ASP A 69 -1.22 9.57 -3.00
CA ASP A 69 -0.49 8.33 -3.25
C ASP A 69 -0.28 7.51 -1.97
N ALA A 70 0.13 8.17 -0.87
CA ALA A 70 0.29 7.50 0.43
C ALA A 70 -1.04 6.90 0.90
N ASN A 71 -2.13 7.66 0.83
CA ASN A 71 -3.45 7.18 1.22
C ASN A 71 -3.92 6.02 0.33
N SER A 72 -3.62 6.05 -0.97
CA SER A 72 -3.94 4.95 -1.89
C SER A 72 -3.18 3.67 -1.51
N ALA A 73 -1.88 3.78 -1.23
CA ALA A 73 -1.07 2.66 -0.80
C ALA A 73 -1.59 2.06 0.52
N PHE A 74 -1.94 2.91 1.49
CA PHE A 74 -2.50 2.47 2.77
C PHE A 74 -3.83 1.71 2.60
N LYS A 75 -4.74 2.22 1.78
CA LYS A 75 -6.02 1.54 1.49
C LYS A 75 -5.83 0.20 0.78
N GLN A 76 -4.87 0.12 -0.14
CA GLN A 76 -4.58 -1.11 -0.85
C GLN A 76 -4.03 -2.18 0.10
N ILE A 77 -3.15 -1.81 1.05
CA ILE A 77 -2.67 -2.71 2.10
C ILE A 77 -3.85 -3.26 2.91
N GLU A 78 -4.75 -2.39 3.39
CA GLU A 78 -5.92 -2.81 4.15
C GLU A 78 -6.82 -3.78 3.36
N SER A 79 -7.00 -3.50 2.06
CA SER A 79 -7.78 -4.37 1.16
C SER A 79 -7.11 -5.73 0.97
N ASN A 80 -5.78 -5.75 0.78
CA ASN A 80 -5.02 -6.98 0.59
C ASN A 80 -5.04 -7.84 1.86
N GLU A 81 -4.84 -7.23 3.04
CA GLU A 81 -4.90 -7.91 4.34
C GLU A 81 -6.28 -8.52 4.57
N ARG A 82 -7.36 -7.79 4.25
CA ARG A 82 -8.73 -8.30 4.33
C ARG A 82 -8.96 -9.49 3.39
N PHE A 83 -8.49 -9.39 2.15
CA PHE A 83 -8.64 -10.47 1.17
C PHE A 83 -7.89 -11.75 1.59
N ILE A 84 -6.67 -11.62 2.11
CA ILE A 84 -5.92 -12.76 2.65
C ILE A 84 -6.71 -13.45 3.76
N GLU A 85 -7.29 -12.67 4.69
CA GLU A 85 -8.08 -13.20 5.79
C GLU A 85 -9.37 -13.88 5.32
N GLU A 86 -10.10 -13.27 4.38
CA GLU A 86 -11.29 -13.88 3.76
C GLU A 86 -10.94 -15.21 3.07
N MET A 87 -9.81 -15.27 2.36
CA MET A 87 -9.33 -16.51 1.75
C MET A 87 -9.02 -17.58 2.79
N ARG A 88 -8.32 -17.25 3.88
CA ARG A 88 -8.07 -18.20 4.99
C ARG A 88 -9.37 -18.80 5.52
N GLN A 89 -10.36 -17.95 5.80
CA GLN A 89 -11.65 -18.38 6.34
C GLN A 89 -12.44 -19.27 5.36
N LEU A 90 -12.45 -18.94 4.06
CA LEU A 90 -13.12 -19.75 3.04
C LEU A 90 -12.53 -21.15 2.93
N TRP A 91 -11.21 -21.27 3.08
CA TRP A 91 -10.52 -22.56 2.98
C TRP A 91 -10.54 -23.36 4.29
N GLU A 92 -10.48 -22.73 5.47
CA GLU A 92 -10.67 -23.40 6.76
C GLU A 92 -12.08 -24.00 6.89
N ASN A 93 -13.08 -23.35 6.29
CA ASN A 93 -14.47 -23.81 6.30
C ASN A 93 -14.84 -24.65 5.05
N CYS A 94 -13.86 -25.04 4.22
CA CYS A 94 -14.14 -25.79 2.99
C CYS A 94 -14.51 -27.25 3.33
N PRO A 95 -15.68 -27.76 2.93
CA PRO A 95 -16.12 -29.13 3.23
C PRO A 95 -15.42 -30.21 2.38
N PHE A 96 -14.51 -29.83 1.49
CA PHE A 96 -13.79 -30.74 0.61
C PHE A 96 -12.47 -31.19 1.24
N SER A 97 -12.56 -32.04 2.26
CA SER A 97 -11.52 -33.05 2.46
C SER A 97 -11.66 -34.04 1.30
N MET A 98 -10.78 -33.91 0.29
CA MET A 98 -10.63 -34.97 -0.71
C MET A 98 -10.35 -36.27 0.05
N PRO A 99 -11.19 -37.33 -0.08
CA PRO A 99 -10.88 -38.60 0.54
C PRO A 99 -9.53 -39.06 0.00
N GLU A 100 -8.59 -39.34 0.89
CA GLU A 100 -7.30 -39.93 0.55
C GLU A 100 -7.57 -41.15 -0.35
N GLU A 101 -7.22 -41.04 -1.64
CA GLU A 101 -7.28 -42.15 -2.57
C GLU A 101 -6.35 -43.24 -2.04
N THR A 102 -6.95 -44.20 -1.35
CA THR A 102 -6.30 -45.42 -0.86
C THR A 102 -6.07 -46.30 -2.08
N ILE A 103 -4.92 -46.10 -2.73
CA ILE A 103 -4.42 -47.05 -3.73
C ILE A 103 -3.96 -48.29 -2.96
N LYS A 104 -4.65 -49.41 -3.22
CA LYS A 104 -4.38 -50.75 -2.68
C LYS A 104 -3.05 -51.33 -3.15
#